data_AF-A0A934S5T9-F1
#
_entry.id   AF-A0A934S5T9-F1
#
_cell.length_a   1.000
_cell.length_b   1.000
_cell.length_c   1.000
_cell.angle_alpha   90.00
_cell.angle_beta   90.00
_cell.angle_gamma   90.00
#
_symmetry.space_group_name_H-M   'P 1'
#
loop_
_entity.id
_entity.type
_entity.pdbx_description
1 polymer ?
#
loop_
_entity_poly.entity_id
_entity_poly.type
_entity_poly.pdbx_seq_one_letter_code
_entity_poly.pdbx_strand_id
1 'polypeptide(L)'
;MNLYRSSRTRAQIQVVPMIDILLILLIFFVVSTTFKKPREILSIDLPTVHEIPSDTTTEQRSVIAVDALGNITLDSLAVPEGLLESYLAAFQKQNPGRKLELEADRKLPLERLLSVWEALTKAGIPIKEVPARIKLPEKS
;
A
#
# COMPACT_ATOMS: atom_id res chain seq x y z
N MET A 1 65.84 -37.68 46.89
CA MET A 1 64.36 -37.72 46.78
C MET A 1 63.89 -36.31 46.47
N ASN A 2 63.37 -36.07 45.26
CA ASN A 2 62.86 -34.75 44.89
C ASN A 2 61.41 -34.92 44.43
N LEU A 3 60.47 -34.29 45.16
CA LEU A 3 59.03 -34.43 44.92
C LEU A 3 58.60 -33.36 43.91
N TYR A 4 58.49 -33.76 42.65
CA TYR A 4 57.88 -32.92 41.62
C TYR A 4 56.36 -32.90 41.83
N ARG A 5 55.85 -31.86 42.50
CA ARG A 5 54.40 -31.64 42.64
C ARG A 5 53.89 -30.99 41.35
N SER A 6 53.27 -31.78 40.48
CA SER A 6 52.50 -31.27 39.33
C SER A 6 51.30 -30.48 39.85
N SER A 7 51.37 -29.15 39.75
CA SER A 7 50.23 -28.27 39.98
C SER A 7 49.25 -28.46 38.82
N ARG A 8 48.11 -29.10 39.09
CA ARG A 8 46.99 -29.11 38.15
C ARG A 8 46.34 -27.72 38.17
N THR A 9 46.74 -26.86 37.24
CA THR A 9 46.02 -25.61 36.96
C THR A 9 44.61 -25.98 36.47
N ARG A 10 43.59 -25.79 37.32
CA ARG A 10 42.20 -25.90 36.88
C ARG A 10 41.96 -24.77 35.88
N ALA A 11 41.67 -25.11 34.63
CA ALA A 11 41.15 -24.15 33.67
C ALA A 11 39.81 -23.63 34.21
N GLN A 12 39.80 -22.38 34.70
CA GLN A 12 38.56 -21.69 35.06
C GLN A 12 37.95 -21.14 33.78
N ILE A 13 36.76 -21.62 33.42
CA ILE A 13 35.99 -21.05 32.33
C ILE A 13 35.59 -19.64 32.76
N GLN A 14 36.02 -18.63 32.01
CA GLN A 14 35.63 -17.25 32.27
C GLN A 14 34.22 -17.05 31.74
N VAL A 15 33.24 -17.06 32.65
CA VAL A 15 31.81 -16.90 32.30
C VAL A 15 31.48 -15.45 31.96
N VAL A 16 32.21 -14.49 32.54
CA VAL A 16 31.96 -13.05 32.36
C VAL A 16 32.05 -12.62 30.87
N PRO A 17 33.09 -12.99 30.10
CA PRO A 17 33.13 -12.70 28.66
C PRO A 17 32.01 -13.36 27.85
N MET A 18 31.49 -14.50 28.29
CA MET A 18 30.41 -15.20 27.57
C MET A 18 29.07 -14.49 27.74
N ILE A 19 28.78 -14.00 28.96
CA ILE A 19 27.56 -13.24 29.25
C ILE A 19 27.53 -11.95 28.42
N ASP A 20 28.67 -11.29 28.26
CA ASP A 20 28.77 -10.04 27.49
C ASP A 20 28.40 -10.25 26.01
N ILE A 21 28.89 -11.31 25.38
CA ILE A 21 28.54 -11.68 24.00
C ILE A 21 27.04 -11.94 23.86
N LEU A 22 26.43 -12.65 24.81
CA LEU A 22 25.00 -12.94 24.80
C LEU A 22 24.16 -11.66 24.97
N LEU A 23 24.59 -10.74 25.83
CA LEU A 23 23.91 -9.46 26.05
C LEU A 23 23.95 -8.57 24.80
N ILE A 24 25.11 -8.46 24.15
CA ILE A 24 25.28 -7.68 22.91
C ILE A 24 24.38 -8.24 21.79
N LEU A 25 24.32 -9.57 21.64
CA LEU A 25 23.44 -10.22 20.66
C LEU A 25 21.96 -9.93 20.96
N LEU A 26 21.54 -10.00 22.22
CA LEU A 26 20.15 -9.72 22.61
C LEU A 26 19.79 -8.26 22.33
N ILE A 27 20.64 -7.30 22.70
CA ILE A 27 20.44 -5.88 22.39
C ILE A 27 20.38 -5.67 20.88
N PHE A 28 21.29 -6.29 20.12
CA PHE A 28 21.27 -6.22 18.66
C PHE A 28 19.94 -6.75 18.09
N PHE A 29 19.42 -7.88 18.57
CA PHE A 29 18.10 -8.38 18.17
C PHE A 29 16.99 -7.41 18.55
N VAL A 30 16.93 -6.96 19.80
CA VAL A 30 15.88 -6.03 20.26
C VAL A 30 15.90 -4.73 19.45
N VAL A 31 17.08 -4.15 19.20
CA VAL A 31 17.24 -2.93 18.40
C VAL A 31 16.94 -3.19 16.92
N SER A 32 17.42 -4.29 16.35
CA SER A 32 17.22 -4.63 14.93
C SER A 32 15.81 -5.15 14.63
N THR A 33 15.02 -5.51 15.65
CA THR A 33 13.61 -5.93 15.46
C THR A 33 12.64 -4.76 15.34
N THR A 34 13.08 -3.52 15.56
CA THR A 34 12.31 -2.36 15.09
C THR A 34 12.49 -2.25 13.57
N PHE A 35 11.43 -1.95 12.83
CA PHE A 35 11.33 -1.92 11.35
C PHE A 35 10.82 -3.17 10.63
N LYS A 36 9.88 -3.89 11.23
CA LYS A 36 8.73 -4.37 10.45
C LYS A 36 7.47 -3.88 11.12
N LYS A 37 7.12 -2.61 10.87
CA LYS A 37 5.71 -2.21 10.92
C LYS A 37 5.01 -3.25 10.03
N PRO A 38 4.12 -4.11 10.57
CA PRO A 38 3.23 -4.84 9.70
C PRO A 38 2.57 -3.74 8.89
N ARG A 39 2.80 -3.69 7.56
CA ARG A 39 1.81 -3.06 6.70
C ARG A 39 0.55 -3.76 7.12
N GLU A 40 -0.35 -3.02 7.76
CA GLU A 40 -1.66 -3.52 8.14
C GLU A 40 -2.12 -4.35 6.95
N ILE A 41 -2.32 -5.64 7.19
CA ILE A 41 -3.01 -6.50 6.24
C ILE A 41 -4.42 -5.94 6.30
N LEU A 42 -4.63 -4.81 5.62
CA LEU A 42 -5.91 -4.28 5.32
C LEU A 42 -6.51 -5.39 4.48
N SER A 43 -7.43 -6.14 5.08
CA SER A 43 -8.29 -7.09 4.40
C SER A 43 -9.08 -6.28 3.38
N ILE A 44 -8.43 -5.97 2.26
CA ILE A 44 -9.04 -5.33 1.12
C ILE A 44 -9.85 -6.46 0.50
N ASP A 45 -11.10 -6.57 0.92
CA ASP A 45 -12.14 -7.14 0.07
C ASP A 45 -12.16 -6.25 -1.17
N LEU A 46 -11.31 -6.56 -2.16
CA LEU A 46 -11.45 -5.98 -3.48
C LEU A 46 -12.86 -6.37 -3.93
N PRO A 47 -13.79 -5.42 -4.09
CA PRO A 47 -15.07 -5.76 -4.68
C PRO A 47 -14.75 -6.33 -6.06
N THR A 48 -15.16 -7.59 -6.28
CA THR A 48 -14.93 -8.32 -7.52
C THR A 48 -15.35 -7.45 -8.68
N VAL A 49 -14.36 -6.96 -9.45
CA VAL A 49 -14.57 -6.13 -10.63
C VAL A 49 -15.27 -7.01 -11.67
N HIS A 50 -16.59 -7.01 -11.64
CA HIS A 50 -17.39 -7.56 -12.72
C HIS A 50 -17.35 -6.53 -13.85
N GLU A 51 -16.96 -6.98 -15.04
CA GLU A 51 -17.20 -6.26 -16.28
C GLU A 51 -18.70 -5.96 -16.35
N ILE A 52 -19.12 -4.76 -15.96
CA ILE A 52 -20.52 -4.35 -16.10
C ILE A 52 -20.71 -4.03 -17.59
N PRO A 53 -21.54 -4.81 -18.31
CA PRO A 53 -21.89 -4.48 -19.69
C PRO A 53 -22.43 -3.06 -19.70
N SER A 54 -22.02 -2.27 -20.69
CA SER A 54 -22.47 -0.89 -20.83
C SER A 54 -23.97 -0.85 -21.11
N ASP A 55 -24.79 -0.88 -20.06
CA ASP A 55 -26.15 -0.40 -20.15
C ASP A 55 -26.07 1.10 -20.41
N THR A 56 -26.47 1.45 -21.62
CA THR A 56 -26.70 2.78 -22.17
C THR A 56 -27.73 3.53 -21.33
N THR A 57 -27.37 3.87 -20.09
CA THR A 57 -28.07 4.92 -19.35
C THR A 57 -27.21 6.16 -19.46
N THR A 58 -27.71 7.10 -20.26
CA THR A 58 -27.27 8.47 -20.50
C THR A 58 -27.27 9.32 -19.22
N GLU A 59 -26.69 8.83 -18.13
CA GLU A 59 -26.27 9.68 -17.03
C GLU A 59 -24.87 10.17 -17.38
N GLN A 60 -24.69 11.49 -17.44
CA GLN A 60 -23.39 12.12 -17.68
C GLN A 60 -22.45 11.76 -16.51
N ARG A 61 -21.79 10.60 -16.57
CA ARG A 61 -20.78 10.22 -15.59
C ARG A 61 -19.47 10.89 -15.94
N SER A 62 -18.79 11.38 -14.91
CA SER A 62 -17.43 11.84 -15.09
C SER A 62 -16.46 10.69 -14.86
N VAL A 63 -15.49 10.56 -15.76
CA VAL A 63 -14.58 9.41 -15.80
C VAL A 63 -13.25 9.80 -15.15
N ILE A 64 -12.87 9.05 -14.12
CA ILE A 64 -11.55 9.10 -13.50
C ILE A 64 -10.74 7.99 -14.14
N ALA A 65 -9.87 8.32 -15.09
CA ALA A 65 -9.01 7.35 -15.75
C ALA A 65 -7.61 7.34 -15.13
N VAL A 66 -7.10 6.15 -14.85
CA VAL A 66 -5.78 5.89 -14.29
C VAL A 66 -4.99 5.00 -15.24
N ASP A 67 -3.88 5.51 -15.78
CA ASP A 67 -3.04 4.78 -16.72
C ASP A 67 -2.08 3.80 -16.02
N ALA A 68 -1.40 2.95 -16.79
CA ALA A 68 -0.41 2.00 -16.24
C ALA A 68 0.77 2.66 -15.50
N LEU A 69 1.04 3.94 -15.76
CA LEU A 69 2.10 4.73 -15.12
C LEU A 69 1.61 5.38 -13.81
N GLY A 70 0.30 5.34 -13.53
CA GLY A 70 -0.33 5.95 -12.38
C GLY A 70 -0.74 7.40 -12.58
N ASN A 71 -0.72 7.90 -13.83
CA ASN A 71 -1.26 9.22 -14.15
C ASN A 71 -2.78 9.19 -14.05
N ILE A 72 -3.33 10.19 -13.36
CA ILE A 72 -4.76 10.29 -13.09
C ILE A 72 -5.32 11.41 -13.96
N THR A 73 -6.45 11.13 -14.60
CA THR A 73 -7.19 12.09 -15.40
C THR A 73 -8.65 12.10 -14.98
N LEU A 74 -9.26 13.28 -14.92
CA LEU A 74 -10.68 13.47 -14.67
C LEU A 74 -11.31 14.14 -15.88
N ASP A 75 -12.23 13.46 -16.58
CA ASP A 75 -12.84 13.96 -17.82
C ASP A 75 -11.81 14.47 -18.85
N SER A 76 -10.70 13.73 -19.00
CA SER A 76 -9.54 14.06 -19.85
C SER A 76 -8.63 15.19 -19.36
N LEU A 77 -8.90 15.80 -18.19
CA LEU A 77 -7.99 16.74 -17.55
C LEU A 77 -6.99 16.00 -16.68
N ALA A 78 -5.70 16.20 -16.91
CA ALA A 78 -4.65 15.66 -16.06
C ALA A 78 -4.75 16.24 -14.64
N VAL A 79 -4.85 15.35 -13.65
CA VAL A 79 -4.89 15.71 -12.23
C VAL A 79 -3.54 15.35 -11.63
N PRO A 80 -2.78 16.31 -11.10
CA PRO A 80 -1.52 16.03 -10.44
C PRO A 80 -1.69 15.09 -9.25
N GLU A 81 -0.69 14.22 -9.03
CA GLU A 81 -0.65 13.37 -7.84
C GLU A 81 -0.77 14.19 -6.56
N GLY A 82 -1.56 13.70 -5.61
CA GLY A 82 -1.82 14.37 -4.32
C GLY A 82 -2.89 15.47 -4.36
N LEU A 83 -3.30 15.94 -5.54
CA LEU A 83 -4.40 16.92 -5.66
C LEU A 83 -5.75 16.29 -5.98
N LEU A 84 -5.80 14.97 -6.24
CA LEU A 84 -7.03 14.26 -6.59
C LEU A 84 -8.18 14.52 -5.61
N GLU A 85 -7.90 14.49 -4.31
CA GLU A 85 -8.91 14.76 -3.27
C GLU A 85 -9.52 16.15 -3.42
N SER A 86 -8.68 17.17 -3.60
CA SER A 86 -9.14 18.56 -3.77
C SER A 86 -9.95 18.75 -5.05
N TYR A 87 -9.55 18.08 -6.14
CA TYR A 87 -10.26 18.09 -7.41
C TYR A 87 -11.61 17.39 -7.31
N LEU A 88 -11.67 16.23 -6.64
CA LEU A 88 -12.92 15.49 -6.41
C LEU A 88 -13.88 16.28 -5.52
N ALA A 89 -13.37 16.93 -4.47
CA ALA A 89 -14.17 17.77 -3.59
C ALA A 89 -14.72 19.01 -4.34
N ALA A 90 -13.91 19.64 -5.18
CA ALA A 90 -14.35 20.75 -6.03
C ALA A 90 -15.36 20.30 -7.08
N PHE A 91 -15.14 19.15 -7.69
CA PHE A 91 -16.02 18.55 -8.68
C PHE A 91 -17.40 18.22 -8.10
N GLN A 92 -17.45 17.61 -6.92
CA GLN A 92 -18.71 17.35 -6.22
C GLN A 92 -19.45 18.64 -5.83
N LYS A 93 -18.73 19.68 -5.40
CA LYS A 93 -19.33 20.98 -5.09
C LYS A 93 -19.93 21.65 -6.32
N GLN A 94 -19.28 21.52 -7.49
CA GLN A 94 -19.78 22.07 -8.74
C GLN A 94 -20.92 21.24 -9.32
N ASN A 95 -20.91 19.91 -9.13
CA ASN A 95 -21.88 18.99 -9.70
C ASN A 95 -22.47 18.06 -8.62
N PRO A 96 -23.31 18.59 -7.70
CA PRO A 96 -23.94 17.78 -6.68
C PRO A 96 -24.89 16.77 -7.34
N GLY A 97 -24.53 15.49 -7.34
CA GLY A 97 -25.31 14.39 -7.93
C GLY A 97 -24.77 13.80 -9.23
N ARG A 98 -23.63 14.30 -9.74
CA ARG A 98 -22.97 13.68 -10.91
C ARG A 98 -22.22 12.42 -10.49
N LYS A 99 -22.60 11.29 -11.06
CA LYS A 99 -21.98 9.99 -10.77
C LYS A 99 -20.57 9.94 -11.36
N LEU A 100 -19.68 9.23 -10.69
CA LEU A 100 -18.31 9.02 -11.13
C LEU A 100 -18.13 7.58 -11.60
N GLU A 101 -17.20 7.40 -12.50
CA GLU A 101 -16.76 6.09 -12.97
C GLU A 101 -15.24 6.02 -12.91
N LEU A 102 -14.69 4.92 -12.39
CA LEU A 102 -13.26 4.71 -12.30
C LEU A 102 -12.82 3.80 -13.45
N GLU A 103 -11.99 4.31 -14.35
CA GLU A 103 -11.34 3.53 -15.39
C GLU A 103 -9.89 3.27 -15.00
N ALA A 104 -9.49 2.02 -14.85
CA ALA A 104 -8.12 1.64 -14.50
C ALA A 104 -7.48 0.82 -15.62
N ASP A 105 -6.21 1.08 -15.93
CA ASP A 105 -5.44 0.22 -16.83
C ASP A 105 -5.17 -1.15 -16.19
N ARG A 106 -5.19 -2.21 -17.00
CA ARG A 106 -4.88 -3.58 -16.56
C ARG A 106 -3.46 -3.73 -15.98
N LYS A 107 -2.50 -2.93 -16.44
CA LYS A 107 -1.11 -2.95 -15.97
C LYS A 107 -0.87 -2.06 -14.74
N LEU A 108 -1.89 -1.36 -14.25
CA LEU A 108 -1.78 -0.48 -13.08
C LEU A 108 -1.35 -1.28 -11.83
N PRO A 109 -0.31 -0.85 -11.09
CA PRO A 109 0.02 -1.48 -9.82
C PRO A 109 -1.12 -1.35 -8.82
N LEU A 110 -1.41 -2.44 -8.09
CA LEU A 110 -2.47 -2.45 -7.07
C LEU A 110 -2.31 -1.35 -6.02
N GLU A 111 -1.08 -1.04 -5.61
CA GLU A 111 -0.78 0.04 -4.66
C GLU A 111 -1.28 1.41 -5.15
N ARG A 112 -1.22 1.66 -6.47
CA ARG A 112 -1.72 2.91 -7.07
C ARG A 112 -3.24 2.94 -7.11
N LEU A 113 -3.88 1.82 -7.42
CA LEU A 113 -5.34 1.70 -7.38
C LEU A 113 -5.89 1.98 -5.97
N LEU A 114 -5.25 1.42 -4.94
CA LEU A 114 -5.61 1.66 -3.54
C LEU A 114 -5.49 3.15 -3.16
N SER A 115 -4.43 3.81 -3.63
CA SER A 115 -4.23 5.25 -3.38
C SER A 115 -5.39 6.10 -3.96
N VAL A 116 -5.90 5.72 -5.14
CA VAL A 116 -7.06 6.38 -5.76
C VAL A 116 -8.35 6.09 -5.00
N TRP A 117 -8.54 4.87 -4.51
CA TRP A 117 -9.69 4.51 -3.65
C TRP A 117 -9.67 5.25 -2.31
N GLU A 118 -8.51 5.41 -1.68
CA GLU A 118 -8.38 6.23 -0.47
C GLU A 118 -8.75 7.68 -0.74
N ALA A 119 -8.31 8.24 -1.87
CA ALA A 119 -8.65 9.61 -2.26
C ALA A 119 -10.17 9.79 -2.49
N LEU A 120 -10.84 8.81 -3.13
CA LEU A 120 -12.29 8.79 -3.30
C LEU A 120 -13.01 8.74 -1.94
N THR A 121 -12.55 7.88 -1.04
CA THR A 121 -13.13 7.71 0.30
C THR A 121 -12.97 8.99 1.14
N LYS A 122 -11.80 9.63 1.10
CA LYS A 122 -11.54 10.92 1.77
C LYS A 122 -12.38 12.05 1.20
N ALA A 123 -12.64 12.05 -0.10
CA ALA A 123 -13.55 13.00 -0.74
C ALA A 123 -15.04 12.75 -0.40
N GLY A 124 -15.35 11.75 0.43
CA GLY A 124 -16.72 11.42 0.84
C GLY A 124 -17.51 10.64 -0.20
N ILE A 125 -16.84 10.05 -1.19
CA ILE A 125 -17.46 9.29 -2.27
C ILE A 125 -17.40 7.80 -1.92
N PRO A 126 -18.53 7.15 -1.62
CA PRO A 126 -18.53 5.74 -1.29
C PRO A 126 -18.15 4.90 -2.51
N ILE A 127 -17.22 3.95 -2.32
CA ILE A 127 -16.69 3.08 -3.39
C ILE A 127 -17.81 2.31 -4.11
N LYS A 128 -18.91 2.00 -3.41
CA LYS A 128 -20.07 1.28 -3.97
C LYS A 128 -20.80 2.07 -5.06
N GLU A 129 -20.66 3.40 -5.09
CA GLU A 129 -21.32 4.28 -6.05
C GLU A 129 -20.46 4.57 -7.28
N VAL A 130 -19.18 4.17 -7.26
CA VAL A 130 -18.21 4.39 -8.34
C VAL A 130 -17.93 3.05 -9.02
N PRO A 131 -18.65 2.68 -10.09
CA PRO A 131 -18.31 1.50 -10.86
C PRO A 131 -16.88 1.61 -11.39
N ALA A 132 -16.12 0.53 -11.23
CA ALA A 132 -14.76 0.42 -11.76
C ALA A 132 -14.77 -0.39 -13.06
N ARG A 133 -14.14 0.12 -14.11
CA ARG A 133 -13.92 -0.55 -15.39
C ARG A 133 -12.43 -0.69 -15.65
N ILE A 134 -12.03 -1.83 -16.23
CA ILE A 134 -10.66 -2.04 -16.65
C ILE A 134 -10.56 -1.65 -18.12
N LYS A 135 -9.70 -0.69 -18.47
CA LYS A 135 -9.41 -0.37 -19.85
C LYS A 135 -8.66 -1.54 -20.47
N LEU A 136 -9.30 -2.27 -21.39
CA LEU A 136 -8.59 -3.26 -22.20
C LEU A 136 -7.73 -2.51 -23.21
N PRO A 137 -6.44 -2.88 -23.37
CA PRO A 137 -5.63 -2.33 -24.45
C PRO A 137 -6.30 -2.70 -25.77
N GLU A 138 -6.69 -1.69 -26.54
CA GLU A 138 -7.13 -1.87 -27.91
C GLU A 138 -5.98 -2.54 -28.68
N LYS A 139 -6.21 -3.77 -29.11
CA LYS A 139 -5.22 -4.58 -29.82
C LYS A 139 -5.04 -3.94 -31.20
N SER A 140 -4.04 -3.06 -31.33
CA SER A 140 -3.51 -2.63 -32.63
C SER A 140 -2.85 -3.79 -33.36
#